data_AF-A0A7K0BKD3-F1
#
_entry.id   AF-A0A7K0BKD3-F1
#
_cell.length_a   1.000
_cell.length_b   1.000
_cell.length_c   1.000
_cell.angle_alpha   90.00
_cell.angle_beta   90.00
_cell.angle_gamma   90.00
#
_symmetry.space_group_name_H-M   'P 1'
#
loop_
_entity.id
_entity.type
_entity.pdbx_description
1 polymer ?
#
loop_
_entity_poly.entity_id
_entity_poly.type
_entity_poly.pdbx_seq_one_letter_code
_entity_poly.pdbx_strand_id
1 'polypeptide(L)'
;MHLHIENVYGFLDEHLPYSYVDEVITIMKKKRGIKLPSKSTIRKVRSRTSPSHEKRLDILNALVDLAKRNKSDKEKLTEKISA
;
A
#
# COMPACT_ATOMS: atom_id res chain seq x y z
N MET A 1 -12.61 -5.55 -10.31
CA MET A 1 -11.45 -6.45 -10.47
C MET A 1 -11.08 -7.05 -9.12
N HIS A 2 -11.45 -8.31 -8.88
CA HIS A 2 -10.93 -9.09 -7.75
C HIS A 2 -9.49 -9.50 -8.12
N LEU A 3 -8.49 -8.72 -7.70
CA LEU A 3 -7.13 -9.23 -7.68
C LEU A 3 -7.12 -10.38 -6.68
N HIS A 4 -6.83 -11.60 -7.15
CA HIS A 4 -6.58 -12.76 -6.28
C HIS A 4 -5.65 -12.30 -5.16
N ILE A 5 -6.09 -12.46 -3.91
CA ILE A 5 -5.44 -11.86 -2.75
C ILE A 5 -3.94 -12.20 -2.69
N GLU A 6 -3.54 -13.37 -3.19
CA GLU A 6 -2.15 -13.78 -3.32
C GLU A 6 -1.34 -12.89 -4.27
N ASN A 7 -1.91 -12.54 -5.42
CA ASN A 7 -1.29 -11.62 -6.38
C ASN A 7 -1.12 -10.21 -5.81
N VAL A 8 -2.04 -9.78 -4.94
CA VAL A 8 -1.95 -8.46 -4.29
C VAL A 8 -0.69 -8.38 -3.45
N TYR A 9 -0.47 -9.35 -2.57
CA TYR A 9 0.65 -9.29 -1.64
C TYR A 9 2.01 -9.51 -2.33
N GLY A 10 2.08 -10.34 -3.38
CA GLY A 10 3.28 -10.43 -4.21
C GLY A 10 3.64 -9.08 -4.86
N PHE A 11 2.63 -8.39 -5.40
CA PHE A 11 2.80 -7.03 -5.94
C PHE A 11 3.23 -6.02 -4.86
N LEU A 12 2.68 -6.13 -3.64
CA LEU A 12 3.12 -5.31 -2.52
C LEU A 12 4.59 -5.58 -2.17
N ASP A 13 5.03 -6.84 -2.12
CA ASP A 13 6.41 -7.17 -1.75
C ASP A 13 7.43 -6.63 -2.76
N GLU A 14 7.07 -6.60 -4.05
CA GLU A 14 7.93 -6.08 -5.11
C GLU A 14 7.99 -4.55 -5.17
N HIS A 15 6.86 -3.88 -4.88
CA HIS A 15 6.71 -2.46 -5.19
C HIS A 15 6.40 -1.56 -3.99
N LEU A 16 6.23 -2.07 -2.77
CA LEU A 16 6.14 -1.16 -1.62
C LEU A 16 7.48 -0.44 -1.37
N PRO A 17 7.46 0.87 -1.11
CA PRO A 17 8.64 1.56 -0.59
C PRO A 17 8.87 1.20 0.89
N TYR A 18 10.10 1.34 1.39
CA TYR A 18 10.42 1.10 2.80
C TYR A 18 9.64 2.04 3.75
N SER A 19 9.36 3.26 3.29
CA SER A 19 8.58 4.30 3.97
C SER A 19 7.07 4.08 3.96
N TYR A 20 6.58 2.94 3.47
CA TYR A 20 5.16 2.73 3.19
C TYR A 20 4.21 3.02 4.35
N VAL A 21 4.63 2.78 5.60
CA VAL A 21 3.77 2.96 6.77
C VAL A 21 3.35 4.43 6.92
N ASP A 22 4.30 5.35 6.78
CA ASP A 22 4.04 6.78 6.97
C ASP A 22 3.32 7.37 5.75
N GLU A 23 3.61 6.86 4.56
CA GLU A 23 2.94 7.24 3.32
C GLU A 23 1.48 6.78 3.29
N VAL A 24 1.20 5.56 3.74
CA VAL A 24 -0.18 5.05 3.88
C VAL A 24 -0.97 5.91 4.87
N ILE A 25 -0.38 6.31 5.99
CA ILE A 25 -1.02 7.25 6.93
C ILE A 25 -1.35 8.57 6.21
N THR A 26 -0.42 9.09 5.41
CA THR A 26 -0.61 10.32 4.66
C THR A 26 -1.71 10.21 3.61
N ILE A 27 -1.80 9.08 2.90
CA ILE A 27 -2.90 8.78 1.97
C ILE A 27 -4.23 8.72 2.71
N MET A 28 -4.28 8.03 3.86
CA MET A 28 -5.52 7.87 4.62
C MET A 28 -5.97 9.16 5.32
N LYS A 29 -5.05 10.06 5.70
CA LYS A 29 -5.39 11.42 6.18
C LYS A 29 -6.20 12.22 5.17
N LYS A 30 -6.04 11.96 3.88
CA LYS A 30 -6.78 12.66 2.83
C LYS A 30 -8.22 12.12 2.66
N LYS A 31 -8.52 10.91 3.15
CA LYS A 31 -9.88 10.34 3.12
C LYS A 31 -10.70 10.89 4.30
N ARG A 32 -11.77 11.64 4.01
CA ARG A 32 -12.69 12.16 5.04
C ARG A 32 -13.49 11.03 5.69
N GLY A 33 -13.78 11.15 6.99
CA GLY A 33 -14.65 10.22 7.73
C GLY A 33 -14.02 8.89 8.16
N ILE A 34 -12.73 8.67 7.89
CA ILE A 34 -12.03 7.44 8.28
C ILE A 34 -11.17 7.67 9.52
N LYS A 35 -11.35 6.83 10.55
CA LYS A 35 -10.43 6.79 11.70
C LYS A 35 -9.07 6.26 11.22
N LEU A 36 -8.03 7.08 11.38
CA LEU A 36 -6.67 6.71 10.98
C LEU A 36 -6.22 5.42 11.68
N PRO A 37 -5.70 4.44 10.94
CA PRO A 37 -5.13 3.25 11.54
C PRO A 37 -3.78 3.56 12.19
N SER A 38 -3.45 2.80 13.24
CA SER A 38 -2.12 2.86 13.84
C SER A 38 -1.06 2.29 12.88
N LYS A 39 0.20 2.69 13.06
CA LYS A 39 1.36 2.10 12.35
C LYS A 39 1.40 0.58 12.48
N SER A 40 1.10 0.06 13.67
CA SER A 40 1.05 -1.40 13.93
C SER A 40 -0.06 -2.08 13.12
N THR A 41 -1.25 -1.48 13.05
CA THR A 41 -2.37 -1.99 12.24
C THR A 41 -1.99 -2.09 10.76
N ILE A 42 -1.33 -1.08 10.21
CA ILE A 42 -0.88 -1.08 8.81
C ILE A 42 0.12 -2.23 8.56
N ARG A 43 1.09 -2.40 9.46
CA ARG A 43 2.07 -3.50 9.37
C ARG A 43 1.38 -4.87 9.41
N LYS A 44 0.42 -5.06 10.32
CA LYS A 44 -0.37 -6.31 10.45
C LYS A 44 -1.19 -6.62 9.19
N VAL A 45 -1.78 -5.61 8.55
CA VAL A 45 -2.51 -5.80 7.28
C VAL A 45 -1.55 -6.20 6.15
N ARG A 46 -0.38 -5.56 6.06
CA ARG A 46 0.67 -5.92 5.10
C ARG A 46 1.18 -7.35 5.34
N SER A 47 1.41 -7.73 6.59
CA SER A 47 1.90 -9.07 6.95
C SER A 47 0.80 -10.15 6.99
N ARG A 48 -0.43 -9.83 6.59
CA ARG A 48 -1.60 -10.76 6.61
C ARG A 48 -1.99 -11.28 7.99
N THR A 49 -1.53 -10.65 9.08
CA THR A 49 -1.79 -11.08 10.47
C THR A 49 -2.86 -10.25 11.17
N SER A 50 -3.60 -9.40 10.44
CA SER A 50 -4.65 -8.58 11.03
C SER A 50 -5.89 -9.43 11.37
N PRO A 51 -6.34 -9.46 12.63
CA PRO A 51 -7.50 -10.26 13.06
C PRO A 51 -8.86 -9.64 12.70
N SER A 52 -8.92 -8.34 12.39
CA SER A 52 -10.17 -7.63 12.10
C SER A 52 -10.35 -7.37 10.60
N HIS A 53 -11.50 -7.79 10.06
CA HIS A 53 -11.86 -7.70 8.64
C HIS A 53 -12.27 -6.29 8.20
N GLU A 54 -12.94 -5.51 9.06
CA GLU A 54 -13.65 -4.28 8.67
C GLU A 54 -12.73 -3.13 8.21
N LYS A 55 -11.48 -3.07 8.67
CA LYS A 55 -10.51 -2.02 8.27
C LYS A 55 -9.42 -2.52 7.33
N ARG A 56 -9.46 -3.80 6.97
CA ARG A 56 -8.42 -4.45 6.16
C ARG A 56 -8.45 -3.93 4.72
N LEU A 57 -9.63 -3.73 4.14
CA LEU A 57 -9.79 -3.35 2.74
C LEU A 57 -9.27 -1.93 2.46
N ASP A 58 -9.58 -0.94 3.30
CA ASP A 58 -9.09 0.42 3.08
C ASP A 58 -7.58 0.53 3.17
N ILE A 59 -6.97 -0.15 4.14
CA ILE A 59 -5.51 -0.19 4.30
C ILE A 59 -4.88 -0.94 3.13
N LEU A 60 -5.47 -2.07 2.70
CA LEU A 60 -4.96 -2.85 1.58
C LEU A 60 -5.04 -2.04 0.27
N ASN A 61 -6.15 -1.33 0.04
CA ASN A 61 -6.29 -0.43 -1.12
C ASN A 61 -5.24 0.68 -1.08
N ALA A 62 -5.02 1.31 0.09
CA ALA A 62 -3.99 2.35 0.22
C ALA A 62 -2.57 1.80 -0.01
N LEU A 63 -2.29 0.57 0.44
CA LEU A 63 -1.02 -0.11 0.17
C LEU A 63 -0.84 -0.39 -1.33
N VAL A 64 -1.88 -0.86 -2.02
CA VAL A 64 -1.86 -1.13 -3.46
C VAL A 64 -1.67 0.16 -4.26
N ASP A 65 -2.37 1.23 -3.91
CA ASP A 65 -2.25 2.53 -4.58
C ASP A 65 -0.83 3.08 -4.44
N LEU A 66 -0.23 2.94 -3.26
CA LEU A 66 1.16 3.34 -3.03
C LEU A 66 2.13 2.50 -3.84
N ALA A 67 1.97 1.18 -3.85
CA ALA A 67 2.78 0.25 -4.62
C ALA A 67 2.74 0.58 -6.13
N LYS A 68 1.56 0.88 -6.67
CA LYS A 68 1.38 1.30 -8.07
C LYS A 68 2.14 2.60 -8.40
N ARG A 69 2.06 3.59 -7.50
CA ARG A 69 2.81 4.86 -7.68
C ARG A 69 4.31 4.62 -7.68
N ASN A 70 4.81 3.88 -6.69
CA ASN A 70 6.23 3.59 -6.58
C ASN A 70 6.76 2.80 -7.80
N LYS A 71 5.98 1.84 -8.33
CA LYS A 71 6.31 1.15 -9.58
C LYS A 71 6.43 2.14 -10.75
N SER A 72 5.42 2.98 -10.95
CA SER A 72 5.41 3.97 -12.05
C SER A 72 6.55 4.98 -11.94
N ASP A 73 6.87 5.43 -10.72
CA ASP A 73 7.96 6.39 -10.50
C ASP A 73 9.33 5.75 -10.77
N LYS A 74 9.53 4.49 -10.40
CA LYS A 74 10.74 3.72 -10.74
C LYS A 74 10.88 3.51 -12.25
N GLU A 75 9.79 3.17 -12.94
CA GLU A 75 9.79 2.99 -14.39
C GLU A 75 10.19 4.29 -15.10
N LYS A 76 9.56 5.42 -14.75
CA LYS A 76 9.90 6.74 -15.29
C LYS A 76 11.34 7.16 -14.99
N LEU A 77 11.85 6.84 -13.80
CA LEU A 77 13.24 7.15 -13.45
C LEU A 77 14.22 6.33 -14.31
N THR A 78 13.92 5.05 -14.51
CA THR A 78 14.75 4.15 -15.33
C THR A 78 14.78 4.60 -16.79
N GLU A 79 13.64 5.00 -17.35
CA GLU A 79 13.54 5.57 -18.70
C GLU A 79 14.39 6.83 -18.85
N LYS A 80 14.37 7.73 -17.86
CA LYS A 80 15.15 8.98 -17.88
C LYS A 80 16.66 8.79 -17.74
N ILE A 81 17.10 7.74 -17.04
CA ILE A 81 18.53 7.44 -16.87
C ILE A 81 19.08 6.69 -18.09
N SER A 82 18.23 5.96 -18.82
CA SER A 82 18.61 5.16 -19.99
C SER A 82 18.55 5.94 -21.32
N ALA A 83 18.12 7.20 -21.29
CA ALA A 83 18.03 8.12 -22.42
C ALA A 83 19.20 9.12 -22.42
#